data_AF-A0A846DZ71-F1
#
_entry.id   AF-A0A846DZ71-F1
#
_cell.length_a   1.000
_cell.length_b   1.000
_cell.length_c   1.000
_cell.angle_alpha   90.00
_cell.angle_beta   90.00
_cell.angle_gamma   90.00
#
_symmetry.space_group_name_H-M   'P 1'
#
loop_
_entity.id
_entity.type
_entity.pdbx_description
1 polymer ?
#
loop_
_entity_poly.entity_id
_entity_poly.type
_entity_poly.pdbx_seq_one_letter_code
_entity_poly.pdbx_strand_id
1 'polypeptide(L)'
;MLHLLCFTVTWIAILGFLWSTFVSFKKGVTHLKTLHQIPCTQCQFFTGSYYLKCTIHPQIALTEEALSCTDYCDRSDRDSYSSARSH
;
A
#
# COMPACT_ATOMS: atom_id res chain seq x y z
N MET A 1 -17.41 46.81 3.06
CA MET A 1 -18.01 45.75 2.22
C MET A 1 -16.96 45.04 1.36
N LEU A 2 -16.21 45.73 0.50
CA LEU A 2 -15.21 45.09 -0.40
C LEU A 2 -14.09 44.30 0.33
N HIS A 3 -13.61 44.81 1.46
CA HIS A 3 -12.56 44.14 2.24
C HIS A 3 -13.00 42.79 2.82
N LEU A 4 -14.28 42.66 3.19
CA LEU A 4 -14.86 41.41 3.71
C LEU A 4 -14.95 40.36 2.61
N LEU A 5 -15.34 40.77 1.39
CA LEU A 5 -15.41 39.88 0.24
C LEU A 5 -14.03 39.36 -0.19
N CYS A 6 -13.00 40.19 -0.12
CA CYS A 6 -11.64 39.76 -0.45
C CYS A 6 -11.13 38.70 0.53
N PHE A 7 -11.32 38.95 1.83
CA PHE A 7 -10.90 38.02 2.88
C PHE A 7 -11.61 36.66 2.73
N THR A 8 -12.92 36.64 2.51
CA THR A 8 -13.65 35.36 2.35
C THR A 8 -13.19 34.57 1.13
N VAL A 9 -12.96 35.21 -0.01
CA VAL A 9 -12.48 34.53 -1.22
C VAL A 9 -11.10 33.93 -1.01
N THR A 10 -10.18 34.65 -0.38
CA THR A 10 -8.84 34.15 -0.07
C THR A 10 -8.90 32.93 0.85
N TRP A 11 -9.70 32.97 1.91
CA TRP A 11 -9.85 31.83 2.82
C TRP A 11 -10.47 30.60 2.14
N ILE A 12 -11.48 30.80 1.29
CA ILE A 12 -12.10 29.70 0.52
C ILE A 12 -11.09 29.07 -0.43
N ALA A 13 -10.30 29.88 -1.14
CA ALA A 13 -9.27 29.38 -2.05
C ALA A 13 -8.19 28.57 -1.31
N ILE A 14 -7.72 29.08 -0.16
CA ILE A 14 -6.74 28.40 0.69
C ILE A 14 -7.32 27.07 1.20
N LEU A 15 -8.52 27.09 1.79
CA LEU A 15 -9.18 25.89 2.31
C LEU A 15 -9.42 24.85 1.21
N GLY A 16 -9.84 25.27 0.02
CA GLY A 16 -10.02 24.37 -1.12
C GLY A 16 -8.71 23.71 -1.58
N PHE A 17 -7.62 24.48 -1.62
CA PHE A 17 -6.29 23.96 -1.96
C PHE A 17 -5.78 22.96 -0.92
N LEU A 18 -5.90 23.30 0.37
CA LEU A 18 -5.56 22.40 1.48
C LEU A 18 -6.41 21.14 1.47
N TRP A 19 -7.70 21.24 1.17
CA TRP A 19 -8.58 20.07 1.11
C TRP A 19 -8.21 19.14 -0.05
N SER A 20 -7.96 19.69 -1.24
CA SER A 20 -7.58 18.90 -2.43
C SER A 20 -6.25 18.16 -2.22
N THR A 21 -5.26 18.86 -1.66
CA THR A 21 -3.96 18.26 -1.32
C THR A 21 -4.11 17.21 -0.22
N PHE A 22 -4.90 17.47 0.83
CA PHE A 22 -5.14 16.53 1.91
C PHE A 22 -5.93 15.29 1.47
N VAL A 23 -6.90 15.42 0.56
CA VAL A 23 -7.61 14.26 -0.03
C VAL A 23 -6.65 13.42 -0.86
N SER A 24 -5.76 14.04 -1.63
CA SER A 24 -4.74 13.34 -2.42
C SER A 24 -3.72 12.64 -1.52
N PHE A 25 -3.30 13.29 -0.44
CA PHE A 25 -2.40 12.72 0.55
C PHE A 25 -3.06 11.60 1.34
N LYS A 26 -4.33 11.75 1.72
CA LYS A 26 -5.11 10.68 2.36
C LYS A 26 -5.22 9.47 1.46
N LYS A 27 -5.47 9.63 0.15
CA LYS A 27 -5.45 8.50 -0.80
C LYS A 27 -4.10 7.76 -0.78
N GLY A 28 -2.97 8.49 -0.73
CA GLY A 28 -1.64 7.90 -0.56
C GLY A 28 -1.42 7.21 0.79
N VAL A 29 -1.94 7.78 1.89
CA VAL A 29 -1.84 7.20 3.23
C VAL A 29 -2.76 5.99 3.39
N THR A 30 -3.94 5.95 2.77
CA THR A 30 -4.78 4.75 2.73
C THR A 30 -4.05 3.64 1.97
N HIS A 31 -3.35 3.95 0.88
CA HIS A 31 -2.52 3.00 0.14
C HIS A 31 -1.34 2.47 0.99
N LEU A 32 -0.75 3.32 1.85
CA LEU A 32 0.27 2.91 2.84
C LEU A 32 -0.31 2.08 4.00
N LYS A 33 -1.56 2.32 4.40
CA LYS A 33 -2.24 1.51 5.41
C LYS A 33 -2.60 0.11 4.88
N THR A 34 -2.99 0.01 3.61
CA THR A 34 -3.15 -1.30 2.93
C THR A 34 -1.81 -2.04 2.89
N LEU A 35 -0.69 -1.34 2.70
CA LEU A 35 0.66 -1.95 2.71
C LEU A 35 1.01 -2.67 4.03
N HIS A 36 0.48 -2.21 5.17
CA HIS A 36 0.70 -2.86 6.46
C HIS A 36 -0.23 -4.05 6.71
N GLN A 37 -1.28 -4.23 5.90
CA GLN A 37 -2.25 -5.31 6.03
C GLN A 37 -2.08 -6.39 4.96
N ILE A 38 -1.24 -6.16 3.95
CA ILE A 38 -0.93 -7.11 2.89
C ILE A 38 0.18 -8.06 3.39
N PRO A 39 -0.08 -9.38 3.51
CA PRO A 39 0.90 -10.34 4.01
C PRO A 39 1.99 -10.68 2.99
N CYS A 40 2.03 -10.05 1.80
CA CYS A 40 3.04 -10.30 0.77
C CYS A 40 4.49 -10.20 1.28
N THR A 41 4.78 -9.31 2.24
CA THR A 41 6.14 -9.19 2.80
C THR A 41 6.58 -10.41 3.59
N GLN A 42 5.64 -11.20 4.09
CA GLN A 42 5.85 -12.48 4.80
C GLN A 42 5.71 -13.69 3.87
N CYS A 43 5.35 -13.49 2.59
CA CYS A 43 5.17 -14.56 1.63
C CYS A 43 6.52 -15.07 1.08
N GLN A 44 6.65 -16.39 0.96
CA GLN A 44 7.83 -17.09 0.43
C GLN A 44 8.25 -16.64 -0.98
N PHE A 45 7.29 -16.23 -1.81
CA PHE A 45 7.49 -15.88 -3.22
C PHE A 45 7.74 -14.38 -3.44
N PHE A 46 7.79 -13.59 -2.37
CA PHE A 46 8.06 -12.16 -2.44
C PHE A 46 9.56 -11.90 -2.56
N THR A 47 9.96 -11.39 -3.73
CA THR A 47 11.36 -11.06 -4.03
C THR A 47 11.67 -9.57 -3.83
N GLY A 48 10.65 -8.74 -3.62
CA GLY A 48 10.82 -7.30 -3.35
C GLY A 48 11.46 -6.49 -4.50
N SER A 49 11.62 -7.08 -5.69
CA SER A 49 12.20 -6.38 -6.85
C SER A 49 11.14 -5.53 -7.55
N TYR A 50 11.54 -4.33 -8.01
CA TYR A 50 10.65 -3.41 -8.74
C TYR A 50 10.01 -4.05 -9.98
N TYR A 51 10.75 -4.94 -10.65
CA TYR A 51 10.31 -5.65 -11.84
C TYR A 51 9.58 -6.97 -11.52
N LEU A 52 9.88 -7.59 -10.38
CA LEU A 52 9.35 -8.89 -9.99
C LEU A 52 9.00 -8.89 -8.49
N LYS A 53 7.79 -8.42 -8.20
CA LYS A 53 7.28 -8.29 -6.82
C LYS A 53 6.97 -9.65 -6.21
N CYS A 54 6.37 -10.56 -6.99
CA CYS A 54 6.08 -11.95 -6.63
C CYS A 54 6.37 -12.85 -7.84
N THR A 55 6.95 -14.03 -7.63
CA THR A 55 7.30 -14.96 -8.72
C THR A 55 6.11 -15.70 -9.30
N ILE A 56 5.06 -15.97 -8.52
CA ILE A 56 3.84 -16.64 -9.01
C ILE A 56 2.91 -15.61 -9.64
N HIS A 57 2.66 -14.52 -8.92
CA HIS A 57 1.62 -13.57 -9.25
C HIS A 57 2.12 -12.11 -9.19
N PRO A 58 2.95 -11.67 -10.15
CA PRO A 58 3.54 -10.33 -10.14
C PRO A 58 2.52 -9.19 -10.33
N GLN A 59 1.37 -9.47 -10.94
CA GLN A 59 0.32 -8.48 -11.25
C GLN A 59 -0.53 -8.11 -10.03
N ILE A 60 -0.83 -9.08 -9.15
CA ILE A 60 -1.65 -8.88 -7.95
C ILE A 60 -0.80 -8.64 -6.68
N ALA A 61 0.52 -8.71 -6.77
CA ALA A 61 1.40 -8.48 -5.62
C ALA A 61 1.26 -7.03 -5.10
N LEU A 62 1.15 -6.88 -3.77
CA LEU A 62 0.99 -5.60 -3.08
C LEU A 62 -0.33 -4.86 -3.42
N THR A 63 -1.36 -5.57 -3.86
CA THR A 63 -2.72 -5.04 -4.04
C THR A 63 -3.71 -5.70 -3.08
N GLU A 64 -4.96 -5.22 -3.06
CA GLU A 64 -6.05 -5.76 -2.24
C GLU A 64 -6.36 -7.22 -2.60
N GLU A 65 -6.16 -7.59 -3.87
CA GLU A 65 -6.32 -8.95 -4.39
C GLU A 65 -5.32 -9.93 -3.74
N ALA A 66 -4.15 -9.46 -3.30
CA ALA A 66 -3.18 -10.30 -2.61
C ALA A 66 -3.63 -10.73 -1.20
N LEU A 67 -4.65 -10.08 -0.63
CA LEU A 67 -5.22 -10.49 0.66
C LEU A 67 -5.90 -11.86 0.57
N SER A 68 -6.42 -12.20 -0.63
CA SER A 68 -7.07 -13.49 -0.94
C SER A 68 -6.20 -14.37 -1.83
N CYS A 69 -4.88 -14.23 -1.75
CA CYS A 69 -3.97 -15.05 -2.56
C CYS A 69 -3.99 -16.50 -2.06
N THR A 70 -4.50 -17.42 -2.88
CA THR A 70 -4.61 -18.85 -2.55
C THR A 70 -3.24 -19.52 -2.43
N ASP A 71 -2.21 -18.99 -3.10
CA ASP A 71 -0.84 -19.48 -3.08
C ASP A 71 0.02 -18.82 -1.98
N TYR A 72 -0.62 -18.19 -0.99
CA TYR A 72 0.10 -17.61 0.14
C TYR A 72 0.80 -18.71 0.95
N CYS A 73 2.13 -18.69 0.94
CA CYS A 73 2.97 -19.51 1.80
C CYS A 73 3.76 -18.62 2.73
N ASP A 74 3.62 -18.83 4.04
CA ASP A 74 4.38 -18.09 5.04
C ASP A 74 5.87 -18.48 4.99
N ARG A 75 6.75 -17.49 5.10
CA ARG A 75 8.19 -17.71 5.08
C ARG A 75 8.66 -18.61 6.24
N SER A 76 7.98 -18.62 7.39
CA SER A 76 8.33 -19.51 8.52
C SER A 76 8.14 -21.00 8.20
N ASP A 77 7.22 -21.31 7.28
CA ASP A 77 6.94 -22.69 6.87
C ASP A 77 8.08 -23.26 5.99
N ARG A 78 8.71 -22.41 5.15
CA ARG A 78 9.90 -22.79 4.37
C ARG A 78 11.09 -23.13 5.25
N ASP A 79 11.35 -22.36 6.30
CA ASP A 79 12.48 -22.61 7.19
C ASP A 79 12.35 -24.00 7.87
N SER A 80 11.11 -24.37 8.22
CA SER A 80 10.78 -25.69 8.78
C SER A 80 10.94 -26.83 7.77
N TYR A 81 10.47 -26.66 6.53
CA TYR A 81 10.61 -27.68 5.46
C TYR A 81 12.04 -27.81 4.92
N SER A 82 12.77 -26.70 4.78
CA SER A 82 14.17 -26.70 4.32
C SER A 82 15.12 -27.29 5.37
N SER A 83 14.84 -27.08 6.65
CA SER A 83 15.55 -27.76 7.74
C SER A 83 15.23 -29.25 7.83
N ALA A 84 14.03 -29.69 7.43
CA ALA A 84 13.66 -31.10 7.36
C ALA A 84 14.23 -31.83 6.13
N ARG A 85 14.62 -31.09 5.07
CA ARG A 85 15.20 -31.64 3.83
C ARG A 85 16.73 -31.67 3.81
N SER A 86 17.37 -31.12 4.84
CA SER A 86 18.84 -31.12 4.99
C SER A 86 19.38 -32.28 5.84
N HIS A 87 18.52 -33.22 6.24
CA HIS A 87 18.84 -34.52 6.82
C HIS A 87 18.40 -35.65 5.89
#